data_AF-A0A917C432-F1
#
_entry.id   AF-A0A917C432-F1
#
_cell.length_a   1.000
_cell.length_b   1.000
_cell.length_c   1.000
_cell.angle_alpha   90.00
_cell.angle_beta   90.00
_cell.angle_gamma   90.00
#
_symmetry.space_group_name_H-M   'P 1'
#
loop_
_entity.id
_entity.type
_entity.pdbx_description
1 polymer ?
#
loop_
_entity_poly.entity_id
_entity_poly.type
_entity_poly.pdbx_seq_one_letter_code
_entity_poly.pdbx_strand_id
1 'polypeptide(L)'
;MPEPLGLHICFDELSREIEILDVTLVEKDNYRIEETPIFNPAVAMGDIIRLKEESGIYYYQETVQKSGLKRYAWLLSEEAVHSAELRMLKQKITESQGKWEQIFGGLLVIHVPQSCAIDVDVEMSAITRRFGI
;
A
#
# COMPACT_ATOMS: atom_id res chain seq x y z
N MET A 1 11.04 -13.82 9.01
CA MET A 1 11.45 -12.57 8.33
C MET A 1 11.73 -11.54 9.41
N PRO A 2 12.67 -10.60 9.23
CA PRO A 2 12.85 -9.51 10.19
C PRO A 2 11.55 -8.73 10.35
N GLU A 3 11.28 -8.23 11.55
CA GLU A 3 10.13 -7.37 11.80
C GLU A 3 10.29 -6.04 11.06
N PRO A 4 9.21 -5.50 10.45
CA PRO A 4 9.24 -4.17 9.85
C PRO A 4 9.62 -3.10 10.89
N LEU A 5 10.32 -2.08 10.43
CA LEU A 5 10.67 -0.88 11.18
C LEU A 5 9.72 0.25 10.79
N GLY A 6 9.08 0.90 11.76
CA GLY A 6 8.36 2.14 11.52
C GLY A 6 9.33 3.32 11.42
N LEU A 7 9.55 3.86 10.22
CA LEU A 7 10.44 4.99 9.99
C LEU A 7 9.65 6.27 9.69
N HIS A 8 10.12 7.39 10.23
CA HIS A 8 9.67 8.72 9.81
C HIS A 8 10.29 9.05 8.45
N ILE A 9 9.54 8.83 7.37
CA ILE A 9 9.99 9.07 6.00
C ILE A 9 9.47 10.42 5.52
N CYS A 10 10.38 11.28 5.12
CA CYS A 10 10.07 12.55 4.48
C CYS A 10 10.20 12.43 2.96
N PHE A 11 9.14 12.76 2.24
CA PHE A 11 9.09 12.67 0.79
C PHE A 11 9.43 13.97 0.05
N ASP A 12 9.61 15.08 0.78
CA ASP A 12 10.01 16.35 0.22
C ASP A 12 11.25 16.92 0.91
N GLU A 13 12.06 17.69 0.16
CA GLU A 13 13.28 18.30 0.70
C GLU A 13 13.00 19.38 1.76
N LEU A 14 11.72 19.79 1.89
CA LEU A 14 11.29 20.86 2.78
C LEU A 14 10.72 20.35 4.11
N SER A 15 10.75 19.05 4.38
CA SER A 15 10.26 18.46 5.64
C SER A 15 8.79 18.74 5.94
N ARG A 16 7.96 18.95 4.91
CA ARG A 16 6.53 19.27 5.08
C ARG A 16 5.67 18.02 5.14
N GLU A 17 6.12 16.95 4.50
CA GLU A 17 5.36 15.69 4.39
C GLU A 17 6.20 14.55 4.98
N ILE A 18 5.95 14.27 6.27
CA ILE A 18 6.53 13.13 6.99
C ILE A 18 5.43 12.10 7.21
N GLU A 19 5.65 10.89 6.70
CA GLU A 19 4.80 9.72 6.93
C GLU A 19 5.58 8.72 7.78
N ILE A 20 4.92 8.08 8.75
CA ILE A 20 5.51 6.93 9.44
C ILE A 20 5.16 5.71 8.60
N LEU A 21 6.17 5.04 8.08
CA LEU A 21 5.99 3.87 7.22
C LEU A 21 6.73 2.65 7.74
N ASP A 22 6.05 1.52 7.79
CA ASP A 22 6.62 0.20 7.98
C ASP A 22 7.48 -0.18 6.78
N VAL A 23 8.76 -0.44 7.05
CA VAL A 23 9.74 -0.84 6.04
C VAL A 23 10.62 -1.98 6.50
N THR A 24 11.16 -2.75 5.55
CA THR A 24 12.22 -3.72 5.81
C THR A 24 13.54 -3.24 5.20
N LEU A 25 14.61 -3.20 5.99
CA LEU A 25 15.96 -2.96 5.45
C LEU A 25 16.35 -4.09 4.50
N VAL A 26 16.65 -3.76 3.24
CA VAL A 26 17.11 -4.73 2.23
C VAL A 26 18.62 -4.80 2.22
N GLU A 27 19.26 -3.63 2.17
CA GLU A 27 20.70 -3.43 2.24
C GLU A 27 20.97 -1.96 2.65
N LYS A 28 22.24 -1.57 2.77
CA LYS A 28 22.63 -0.23 3.19
C LYS A 28 21.78 0.86 2.53
N ASP A 29 21.09 1.65 3.36
CA ASP A 29 20.26 2.79 2.98
C ASP A 29 19.06 2.46 2.06
N ASN A 30 18.85 1.19 1.70
CA ASN A 30 17.80 0.72 0.81
C ASN A 30 16.74 -0.07 1.61
N TYR A 31 15.51 0.40 1.55
CA TYR A 31 14.40 -0.10 2.34
C TYR A 31 13.24 -0.51 1.43
N ARG A 32 12.64 -1.68 1.70
CA ARG A 32 11.41 -2.10 1.03
C ARG A 32 10.21 -1.58 1.83
N ILE A 33 9.30 -0.90 1.14
CA ILE A 33 8.03 -0.44 1.73
C ILE A 33 7.11 -1.65 2.00
N GLU A 34 6.57 -1.77 3.21
CA GLU A 34 5.71 -2.90 3.60
C GLU A 34 4.22 -2.55 3.71
N GLU A 35 3.86 -1.27 3.74
CA GLU A 35 2.47 -0.74 3.78
C GLU A 35 2.17 0.27 2.66
N THR A 36 0.92 0.73 2.50
CA THR A 36 0.56 1.75 1.49
C THR A 36 1.00 3.15 1.92
N PRO A 37 1.86 3.85 1.15
CA PRO A 37 2.08 5.29 1.35
C PRO A 37 0.83 6.10 0.99
N ILE A 38 0.47 7.05 1.85
CA ILE A 38 -0.72 7.90 1.75
C ILE A 38 -0.37 9.21 1.04
N PHE A 39 0.76 9.84 1.36
CA PHE A 39 1.06 11.19 0.87
C PHE A 39 1.80 11.21 -0.46
N ASN A 40 2.65 10.23 -0.74
CA ASN A 40 3.43 10.21 -1.98
C ASN A 40 2.90 9.19 -3.00
N PRO A 41 2.21 9.61 -4.08
CA PRO A 41 1.68 8.69 -5.08
C PRO A 41 2.77 8.04 -5.94
N ALA A 42 4.00 8.55 -5.92
CA ALA A 42 5.11 8.00 -6.70
C ALA A 42 5.77 6.80 -6.02
N VAL A 43 5.46 6.49 -4.76
CA VAL A 43 5.99 5.33 -4.02
C VAL A 43 4.84 4.38 -3.70
N ALA A 44 5.07 3.08 -3.88
CA ALA A 44 4.08 2.04 -3.64
C ALA A 44 4.58 0.96 -2.68
N MET A 45 3.64 0.20 -2.12
CA MET A 45 3.97 -1.00 -1.36
C MET A 45 4.85 -1.94 -2.20
N GLY A 46 5.88 -2.48 -1.56
CA GLY A 46 6.86 -3.37 -2.16
C GLY A 46 7.95 -2.69 -2.98
N ASP A 47 7.87 -1.37 -3.20
CA ASP A 47 8.98 -0.61 -3.81
C ASP A 47 10.21 -0.70 -2.89
N ILE A 48 11.40 -0.75 -3.49
CA ILE A 48 12.66 -0.55 -2.77
C ILE A 48 13.10 0.89 -3.00
N ILE A 49 13.19 1.66 -1.93
CA ILE A 49 13.56 3.07 -1.94
C ILE A 49 14.89 3.29 -1.23
N ARG A 50 15.64 4.28 -1.67
CA ARG A 50 16.82 4.75 -0.96
C ARG A 50 16.45 5.91 -0.05
N LEU A 51 16.90 5.84 1.19
CA LEU A 51 16.68 6.87 2.21
C LEU A 51 18.02 7.42 2.69
N LYS A 52 18.03 8.69 3.06
CA LYS A 52 19.15 9.31 3.78
C LYS A 52 18.66 9.71 5.17
N GLU A 53 19.31 9.22 6.22
CA GLU A 53 18.99 9.60 7.59
C GLU A 53 19.65 10.93 7.94
N GLU A 54 18.86 11.84 8.52
CA GLU A 54 19.33 13.07 9.15
C GLU A 54 18.52 13.35 10.42
N SER A 55 19.18 13.29 11.58
CA SER A 55 18.58 13.62 12.89
C SER A 55 17.31 12.81 13.23
N GLY A 56 17.27 11.54 12.87
CA GLY A 56 16.16 10.62 13.09
C GLY A 56 15.06 10.64 12.02
N ILE A 57 15.18 11.52 11.02
CA ILE A 57 14.25 11.61 9.88
C ILE A 57 14.92 11.00 8.65
N TYR A 58 14.18 10.19 7.91
CA TYR A 58 14.66 9.52 6.71
C TYR A 58 14.14 10.24 5.46
N TYR A 59 15.03 10.89 4.72
CA TYR A 59 14.69 11.63 3.52
C TYR A 59 14.74 10.72 2.30
N TYR A 60 13.60 10.61 1.60
CA TYR A 60 13.49 9.90 0.33
C TYR A 60 14.46 10.49 -0.71
N GLN A 61 15.27 9.64 -1.31
CA GLN A 61 16.20 10.03 -2.38
C GLN A 61 15.66 9.58 -3.74
N GLU A 62 15.36 8.30 -3.88
CA GLU A 62 14.87 7.71 -5.12
C GLU A 62 14.18 6.36 -4.89
N THR A 63 13.39 5.92 -5.87
CA THR A 63 12.94 4.53 -5.95
C THR A 63 13.98 3.74 -6.73
N VAL A 64 14.72 2.86 -6.05
CA VAL A 64 15.75 2.01 -6.65
C VAL A 64 15.13 0.88 -7.46
N GLN A 65 13.99 0.36 -7.00
CA GLN A 65 13.25 -0.70 -7.69
C GLN A 65 11.76 -0.56 -7.48
N LYS A 66 10.99 -0.56 -8.57
CA LYS A 66 9.52 -0.63 -8.52
C LYS A 66 9.04 -2.02 -8.17
N SER A 67 7.95 -2.09 -7.41
CA SER A 67 7.29 -3.34 -7.06
C SER A 67 6.68 -3.98 -8.32
N GLY A 68 6.62 -5.30 -8.30
CA GLY A 68 5.88 -6.09 -9.30
C GLY A 68 4.38 -6.14 -9.03
N LEU A 69 3.84 -5.21 -8.23
CA LEU A 69 2.46 -5.21 -7.78
C LEU A 69 1.62 -4.20 -8.58
N LYS A 70 0.40 -4.59 -8.93
CA LYS A 70 -0.65 -3.70 -9.39
C LYS A 70 -1.37 -3.15 -8.17
N ARG A 71 -1.56 -1.83 -8.12
CA ARG A 71 -2.29 -1.14 -7.06
C ARG A 71 -3.67 -0.73 -7.56
N TYR A 72 -4.66 -0.95 -6.73
CA TYR A 72 -6.03 -0.48 -6.93
C TYR A 72 -6.53 0.22 -5.67
N ALA A 73 -7.43 1.19 -5.83
CA ALA A 73 -7.96 1.95 -4.70
C ALA A 73 -9.44 2.31 -4.91
N TRP A 74 -10.26 2.11 -3.88
CA TRP A 74 -11.67 2.49 -3.87
C TRP A 74 -12.06 3.14 -2.55
N LEU A 75 -12.82 4.22 -2.63
CA LEU A 75 -13.55 4.74 -1.48
C LEU A 75 -14.84 3.92 -1.31
N LEU A 76 -15.12 3.49 -0.09
CA LEU A 76 -16.24 2.62 0.24
C LEU A 76 -17.22 3.32 1.17
N SER A 77 -18.51 3.01 1.01
CA SER A 77 -19.52 3.29 2.03
C SER A 77 -19.33 2.38 3.23
N GLU A 78 -19.90 2.77 4.37
CA GLU A 78 -19.87 1.98 5.60
C GLU A 78 -20.49 0.59 5.40
N GLU A 79 -21.59 0.50 4.65
CA GLU A 79 -22.26 -0.77 4.34
C GLU A 79 -21.37 -1.68 3.50
N ALA A 80 -20.67 -1.14 2.49
CA ALA A 80 -19.76 -1.91 1.66
C ALA A 80 -18.55 -2.44 2.45
N VAL A 81 -18.02 -1.62 3.38
CA VAL A 81 -16.92 -2.00 4.28
C VAL A 81 -17.24 -3.24 5.11
N HIS A 82 -18.48 -3.34 5.60
CA HIS A 82 -18.91 -4.44 6.46
C HIS A 82 -19.54 -5.62 5.69
N SER A 83 -19.59 -5.53 4.37
CA SER A 83 -20.23 -6.53 3.51
C SER A 83 -19.52 -7.89 3.52
N ALA A 84 -20.29 -8.95 3.30
CA ALA A 84 -19.73 -10.30 3.13
C ALA A 84 -18.93 -10.41 1.84
N GLU A 85 -19.38 -9.72 0.78
CA GLU A 85 -18.78 -9.68 -0.54
C GLU A 85 -17.36 -9.11 -0.48
N LEU A 86 -17.17 -7.98 0.21
CA LEU A 86 -15.84 -7.41 0.39
C LEU A 86 -14.92 -8.32 1.19
N ARG A 87 -15.45 -8.98 2.24
CA ARG A 87 -14.68 -9.94 3.04
C ARG A 87 -14.20 -11.12 2.18
N MET A 88 -15.07 -11.64 1.32
CA MET A 88 -14.72 -12.73 0.40
C MET A 88 -13.66 -12.28 -0.62
N LEU A 89 -13.77 -11.07 -1.18
CA LEU A 89 -12.74 -10.53 -2.07
C LEU A 89 -11.40 -10.41 -1.36
N LYS A 90 -11.35 -9.80 -0.17
CA LYS A 90 -10.14 -9.66 0.65
C LYS A 90 -9.47 -11.02 0.89
N GLN A 91 -10.26 -12.06 1.17
CA GLN A 91 -9.74 -13.42 1.33
C GLN A 91 -9.13 -13.97 0.03
N LYS A 92 -9.84 -13.87 -1.11
CA LYS A 92 -9.31 -14.30 -2.42
C LYS A 92 -7.99 -13.59 -2.77
N ILE A 93 -7.89 -12.30 -2.47
CA ILE A 93 -6.67 -11.50 -2.67
C ILE A 93 -5.52 -12.07 -1.84
N THR A 94 -5.75 -12.32 -0.54
CA THR A 94 -4.74 -12.93 0.34
C THR A 94 -4.31 -14.32 -0.15
N GLU A 95 -5.26 -15.16 -0.57
CA GLU A 95 -4.99 -16.49 -1.13
C GLU A 95 -4.17 -16.44 -2.43
N SER A 96 -4.30 -15.34 -3.18
CA SER A 96 -3.53 -15.07 -4.40
C SER A 96 -2.20 -14.34 -4.16
N GLN A 97 -1.71 -14.35 -2.91
CA GLN A 97 -0.50 -13.65 -2.47
C GLN A 97 -0.56 -12.11 -2.66
N GLY A 98 -1.75 -11.56 -2.83
CA GLY A 98 -1.98 -10.14 -2.76
C GLY A 98 -2.07 -9.64 -1.32
N LYS A 99 -1.90 -8.33 -1.15
CA LYS A 99 -2.10 -7.61 0.10
C LYS A 99 -3.27 -6.64 -0.07
N TRP A 100 -3.95 -6.33 1.02
CA TRP A 100 -4.97 -5.30 1.05
C TRP A 100 -4.88 -4.54 2.36
N GLU A 101 -5.22 -3.25 2.30
CA GLU A 101 -5.22 -2.37 3.45
C GLU A 101 -6.49 -1.53 3.43
N GLN A 102 -6.98 -1.22 4.62
CA GLN A 102 -8.14 -0.37 4.80
C GLN A 102 -7.74 0.84 5.64
N ILE A 103 -7.66 1.98 4.97
CA ILE A 103 -7.12 3.21 5.51
C ILE A 103 -8.30 4.14 5.86
N PHE A 104 -8.23 4.75 7.05
CA PHE A 104 -9.25 5.66 7.58
C PHE A 104 -10.69 5.09 7.54
N GLY A 105 -10.84 3.77 7.62
CA GLY A 105 -12.13 3.08 7.60
C GLY A 105 -12.84 3.00 6.25
N GLY A 106 -12.60 3.91 5.30
CA GLY A 106 -13.33 3.96 4.02
C GLY A 106 -12.48 3.68 2.77
N LEU A 107 -11.17 3.90 2.79
CA LEU A 107 -10.32 3.70 1.63
C LEU A 107 -9.77 2.28 1.62
N LEU A 108 -10.20 1.45 0.66
CA LEU A 108 -9.61 0.15 0.41
C LEU A 108 -8.50 0.29 -0.64
N VAL A 109 -7.31 -0.19 -0.31
CA VAL A 109 -6.19 -0.32 -1.25
C VAL A 109 -5.86 -1.79 -1.41
N ILE A 110 -5.75 -2.26 -2.65
CA ILE A 110 -5.43 -3.64 -2.99
C ILE A 110 -4.13 -3.66 -3.80
N HIS A 111 -3.21 -4.52 -3.41
CA HIS A 111 -1.97 -4.79 -4.10
C HIS A 111 -1.91 -6.26 -4.53
N VAL A 112 -1.82 -6.52 -5.83
CA VAL A 112 -1.74 -7.90 -6.34
C VAL A 112 -0.55 -8.07 -7.28
N PRO A 113 0.09 -9.26 -7.33
CA PRO A 113 1.10 -9.55 -8.34
C PRO A 113 0.57 -9.30 -9.75
N GLN A 114 1.44 -8.90 -10.68
CA GLN A 114 1.04 -8.70 -12.08
C GLN A 114 0.41 -9.95 -12.72
N SER A 115 0.83 -11.14 -12.27
CA SER A 115 0.33 -12.45 -12.70
C SER A 115 -0.96 -12.90 -11.99
N CYS A 116 -1.53 -12.09 -11.09
CA CYS A 116 -2.76 -12.42 -10.40
C CYS A 116 -3.89 -12.63 -11.40
N ALA A 117 -4.61 -13.76 -11.28
CA ALA A 117 -5.72 -14.11 -12.16
C ALA A 117 -7.04 -13.42 -11.77
N ILE A 118 -7.12 -12.83 -10.58
CA ILE A 118 -8.30 -12.10 -10.12
C ILE A 118 -8.40 -10.78 -10.89
N ASP A 119 -9.52 -10.59 -11.55
CA ASP A 119 -9.90 -9.28 -12.09
C ASP A 119 -10.52 -8.43 -10.98
N VAL A 120 -9.67 -7.64 -10.32
CA VAL A 120 -10.05 -6.82 -9.16
C VAL A 120 -11.10 -5.78 -9.54
N ASP A 121 -10.99 -5.18 -10.73
CA ASP A 121 -11.94 -4.16 -11.19
C ASP A 121 -13.34 -4.75 -11.37
N VAL A 122 -13.45 -5.96 -11.92
CA VAL A 122 -14.73 -6.65 -12.09
C VAL A 122 -15.36 -7.02 -10.75
N GLU A 123 -14.58 -7.61 -9.82
CA GLU A 123 -15.07 -7.97 -8.49
C GLU A 123 -15.54 -6.72 -7.72
N MET A 124 -14.77 -5.63 -7.77
CA MET A 124 -15.14 -4.37 -7.12
C MET A 124 -16.33 -3.68 -7.77
N SER A 125 -16.46 -3.76 -9.09
CA SER A 125 -17.64 -3.22 -9.80
C SER A 125 -18.94 -3.90 -9.35
N ALA A 126 -18.90 -5.19 -9.04
CA ALA A 126 -20.05 -5.91 -8.51
C ALA A 126 -20.43 -5.44 -7.09
N ILE A 127 -19.42 -5.20 -6.24
CA ILE A 127 -19.61 -4.70 -4.87
C ILE A 127 -20.15 -3.27 -4.89
N THR A 128 -19.48 -2.37 -5.57
CA THR A 128 -19.84 -0.93 -5.64
C THR A 128 -21.24 -0.72 -6.20
N ARG A 129 -21.63 -1.44 -7.27
CA ARG A 129 -23.00 -1.40 -7.81
C ARG A 129 -24.06 -1.82 -6.79
N ARG A 130 -23.77 -2.80 -5.94
CA ARG A 130 -24.70 -3.28 -4.91
C ARG A 130 -24.93 -2.25 -3.80
N PHE A 131 -23.88 -1.50 -3.44
CA PHE A 131 -23.91 -0.54 -2.35
C PHE A 131 -24.07 0.93 -2.81
N GLY A 132 -24.22 1.17 -4.12
CA GLY A 132 -24.54 2.48 -4.67
C GLY A 132 -23.40 3.48 -4.61
N ILE A 133 -22.17 3.00 -4.79
CA ILE A 133 -20.93 3.80 -4.79
C ILE A 133 -20.41 3.93 -6.22
#